data_AF-R5PPR5-F1
#
_entry.id   AF-R5PPR5-F1
#
_cell.length_a   1.000
_cell.length_b   1.000
_cell.length_c   1.000
_cell.angle_alpha   90.00
_cell.angle_beta   90.00
_cell.angle_gamma   90.00
#
_symmetry.space_group_name_H-M   'P 1'
#
loop_
_entity.id
_entity.type
_entity.pdbx_description
1 polymer ?
#
loop_
_entity_poly.entity_id
_entity_poly.type
_entity_poly.pdbx_seq_one_letter_code
_entity_poly.pdbx_strand_id
1 'polypeptide(L)'
;MTNNQDIRWIQRFNNFDKAFSDVDIVLIGDFLDFNDLLYLKTEIDDLLLPYEFDFCIYKDLKNKELKSHIDRIGIVIYNTQIK
;
A
#
# COMPACT_ATOMS: atom_id res chain seq x y z
N MET A 1 -4.98 -17.48 20.07
CA MET A 1 -4.24 -16.21 19.88
C MET A 1 -4.54 -15.76 18.46
N THR A 2 -5.57 -14.93 18.28
CA THR A 2 -5.94 -14.42 16.96
C THR A 2 -4.90 -13.37 16.56
N ASN A 3 -4.15 -13.67 15.50
CA ASN A 3 -3.23 -12.73 14.88
C ASN A 3 -4.06 -11.60 14.27
N ASN A 4 -4.12 -10.45 14.97
CA ASN A 4 -4.68 -9.23 14.42
C ASN A 4 -3.70 -8.70 13.37
N GLN A 5 -3.94 -9.06 12.11
CA GLN A 5 -3.33 -8.39 10.97
C GLN A 5 -4.12 -7.12 10.70
N ASP A 6 -3.65 -5.99 11.25
CA ASP A 6 -4.10 -4.66 10.81
C ASP A 6 -3.44 -4.41 9.45
N ILE A 7 -4.06 -4.83 8.34
CA ILE A 7 -3.60 -4.47 7.00
C ILE A 7 -4.20 -3.13 6.63
N ARG A 8 -3.44 -2.04 6.76
CA ARG A 8 -3.91 -0.71 6.33
C ARG A 8 -3.25 -0.36 5.00
N TRP A 9 -4.08 -0.01 4.03
CA TRP A 9 -3.66 0.39 2.69
C TRP A 9 -3.67 1.91 2.63
N ILE A 10 -2.61 2.54 2.15
CA ILE A 10 -2.60 3.99 1.91
C ILE A 10 -2.24 4.24 0.45
N GLN A 11 -3.17 4.86 -0.29
CA GLN A 11 -2.92 5.37 -1.63
C GLN A 11 -2.21 6.74 -1.56
N ARG A 12 -1.07 6.92 -2.25
CA ARG A 12 -0.55 8.28 -2.52
C ARG A 12 -1.15 8.78 -3.81
N PHE A 13 -1.82 9.92 -3.76
CA PHE A 13 -2.28 10.63 -4.95
C PHE A 13 -1.36 11.82 -5.17
N ASN A 14 -0.47 11.73 -6.16
CA ASN A 14 0.24 12.89 -6.67
C ASN A 14 -0.08 13.03 -8.17
N ASN A 15 -0.64 14.18 -8.56
CA ASN A 15 -1.11 14.56 -9.91
C ASN A 15 -2.38 13.86 -10.45
N PHE A 16 -3.53 14.51 -10.26
CA PHE A 16 -4.80 14.22 -10.95
C PHE A 16 -4.81 14.63 -12.44
N ASP A 17 -3.80 15.35 -12.91
CA ASP A 17 -3.87 16.10 -14.17
C ASP A 17 -3.30 15.34 -15.38
N LYS A 18 -2.87 14.08 -15.19
CA LYS A 18 -2.35 13.22 -16.26
C LYS A 18 -3.07 11.88 -16.26
N ALA A 19 -3.60 11.51 -17.42
CA ALA A 19 -4.00 10.12 -17.66
C ALA A 19 -2.78 9.20 -17.45
N PHE A 20 -3.00 8.01 -16.90
CA PHE A 20 -1.98 6.97 -16.65
C PHE A 20 -0.97 7.29 -15.53
N SER A 21 -1.39 7.93 -14.44
CA SER A 21 -0.51 8.08 -13.27
C SER A 21 -0.39 6.78 -12.46
N ASP A 22 0.81 6.56 -11.92
CA ASP A 22 1.15 5.41 -11.09
C ASP A 22 0.31 5.38 -9.81
N VAL A 23 -0.06 4.18 -9.37
CA VAL A 23 -0.81 3.96 -8.14
C VAL A 23 0.13 3.47 -7.06
N ASP A 24 0.56 4.40 -6.21
CA ASP A 24 1.34 4.11 -5.01
C ASP A 24 0.45 3.51 -3.91
N ILE A 25 0.80 2.32 -3.44
CA ILE A 25 0.13 1.61 -2.36
C ILE A 25 1.12 1.28 -1.25
N VAL A 26 0.73 1.66 -0.03
CA VAL A 26 1.49 1.35 1.17
C VAL A 26 0.74 0.32 2.01
N LEU A 27 1.39 -0.79 2.33
CA LEU A 27 0.90 -1.84 3.21
C LEU A 27 1.38 -1.58 4.64
N ILE A 28 0.46 -1.50 5.58
CA ILE A 28 0.72 -1.40 7.02
C ILE A 28 0.36 -2.72 7.65
N GLY A 29 1.17 -3.24 8.56
CA GLY A 29 0.91 -4.48 9.28
C GLY A 29 2.18 -5.00 9.94
N ASP A 30 2.07 -5.49 11.17
CA ASP A 30 3.25 -5.87 11.97
C ASP A 30 3.99 -7.09 11.38
N PHE A 31 3.24 -8.03 10.82
CA PHE A 31 3.76 -9.31 10.31
C PHE A 31 4.06 -9.30 8.81
N LEU A 32 3.83 -8.19 8.10
CA LEU A 32 4.09 -8.12 6.67
C LEU A 32 5.58 -8.27 6.37
N ASP A 33 5.93 -9.07 5.37
CA ASP A 33 7.31 -9.21 4.93
C ASP A 33 7.46 -9.02 3.42
N PHE A 34 8.71 -9.12 2.94
CA PHE A 34 9.01 -8.96 1.52
C PHE A 34 8.33 -10.01 0.63
N ASN A 35 8.05 -11.22 1.14
CA ASN A 35 7.36 -12.25 0.38
C ASN A 35 5.89 -11.89 0.18
N ASP A 36 5.24 -11.32 1.20
CA ASP A 36 3.86 -10.80 1.06
C ASP A 36 3.78 -9.73 -0.03
N LEU A 37 4.78 -8.83 -0.05
CA LEU A 37 4.89 -7.78 -1.07
C LEU A 37 5.07 -8.36 -2.47
N LEU A 38 5.94 -9.36 -2.62
CA LEU A 38 6.23 -10.01 -3.91
C LEU A 38 5.02 -10.81 -4.42
N TYR A 39 4.33 -11.51 -3.52
CA TYR A 39 3.08 -12.20 -3.84
C TYR A 39 2.05 -11.23 -4.38
N LEU A 40 1.80 -10.13 -3.67
CA LEU A 40 0.84 -9.12 -4.10
C LEU A 40 1.20 -8.50 -5.46
N LYS A 41 2.48 -8.19 -5.68
CA LYS A 41 2.95 -7.68 -6.98
C LYS A 41 2.65 -8.64 -8.12
N THR A 42 2.95 -9.92 -7.92
CA THR A 42 2.69 -10.97 -8.92
C THR A 42 1.20 -11.09 -9.23
N GLU A 43 0.35 -11.12 -8.20
CA GLU A 43 -1.10 -11.22 -8.39
C GLU A 43 -1.68 -10.00 -9.11
N ILE A 44 -1.16 -8.80 -8.85
CA ILE A 44 -1.62 -7.56 -9.51
C ILE A 44 -1.15 -7.49 -10.96
N ASP A 45 0.09 -7.90 -11.24
CA ASP A 45 0.64 -7.95 -12.60
C ASP A 45 -0.17 -8.91 -13.49
N ASP A 46 -0.63 -10.03 -12.94
CA ASP A 46 -1.48 -11.01 -13.64
C ASP A 46 -2.88 -10.48 -14.00
N LEU A 47 -3.34 -9.39 -13.37
CA LEU A 47 -4.61 -8.74 -13.70
C LEU A 47 -4.54 -7.90 -14.98
N LEU A 48 -3.35 -7.68 -15.55
CA LEU A 48 -3.12 -6.91 -16.79
C LEU A 48 -3.82 -5.54 -16.78
N LEU A 49 -3.82 -4.88 -15.62
CA LEU A 49 -4.45 -3.58 -15.44
C LEU A 49 -3.70 -2.51 -16.25
N PRO A 50 -4.40 -1.49 -16.77
CA PRO A 50 -3.78 -0.42 -17.55
C PRO A 50 -3.04 0.62 -16.69
N TYR A 51 -2.74 0.29 -15.42
CA TYR A 51 -2.07 1.15 -14.45
C TYR A 51 -0.84 0.44 -13.89
N GLU A 52 0.20 1.21 -13.60
CA GLU A 52 1.37 0.73 -12.87
C GLU A 52 1.09 0.86 -11.37
N PHE A 53 1.38 -0.21 -10.60
CA PHE A 53 1.14 -0.24 -9.16
C PHE A 53 2.46 -0.40 -8.42
N ASP A 54 2.76 0.57 -7.57
CA ASP A 54 3.94 0.55 -6.72
C ASP A 54 3.56 0.20 -5.29
N PHE A 55 4.06 -0.94 -4.81
CA PHE A 55 3.80 -1.41 -3.45
C PHE A 55 5.02 -1.22 -2.55
N CYS A 56 4.78 -0.76 -1.32
CA CYS A 56 5.79 -0.74 -0.26
C CYS A 56 5.21 -1.07 1.12
N ILE A 57 6.06 -1.49 2.05
CA ILE A 57 5.66 -1.76 3.43
C ILE A 57 5.99 -0.56 4.30
N TYR A 58 5.00 -0.05 5.03
CA TYR A 58 5.13 1.18 5.83
C TYR A 58 6.24 1.07 6.89
N LYS A 59 6.36 -0.07 7.58
CA LYS A 59 7.39 -0.25 8.62
C LYS A 59 8.82 -0.14 8.05
N ASP A 60 9.02 -0.50 6.79
CA ASP A 60 10.33 -0.49 6.13
C ASP A 60 10.70 0.91 5.56
N LEU A 61 9.73 1.82 5.47
CA LEU A 61 10.00 3.20 5.04
C LEU A 61 10.86 3.94 6.06
N LYS A 62 12.05 4.40 5.63
CA LYS A 62 12.99 5.15 6.46
C LYS A 62 12.77 6.67 6.43
N ASN A 63 12.11 7.17 5.38
CA ASN A 63 11.86 8.59 5.21
C ASN A 63 10.70 9.06 6.10
N LYS A 64 10.99 9.89 7.10
CA LYS A 64 10.01 10.42 8.06
C LYS A 64 9.03 11.41 7.44
N GLU A 65 9.47 12.23 6.48
CA GLU A 65 8.57 13.16 5.79
C GLU A 65 7.58 12.42 4.91
N LEU A 66 8.05 11.37 4.23
CA LEU A 66 7.20 10.46 3.47
C LEU A 66 6.14 9.81 4.36
N LYS A 67 6.54 9.26 5.51
CA LYS A 67 5.62 8.70 6.50
C LYS A 67 4.58 9.73 6.97
N SER A 68 5.03 10.92 7.36
CA SER A 68 4.12 11.99 7.81
C SER A 68 3.13 12.45 6.72
N HIS A 69 3.57 12.47 5.45
CA HIS A 69 2.70 12.78 4.33
C HIS A 69 1.64 11.69 4.12
N ILE A 70 2.07 10.42 4.10
CA ILE A 70 1.20 9.24 4.04
C ILE A 70 0.17 9.27 5.17
N ASP A 71 0.58 9.56 6.41
CA ASP A 71 -0.32 9.62 7.57
C ASP A 71 -1.34 10.76 7.46
N ARG A 72 -0.97 11.87 6.82
CA ARG A 72 -1.82 13.07 6.72
C ARG A 72 -2.85 12.99 5.61
N ILE A 73 -2.46 12.49 4.44
CA ILE A 73 -3.29 12.53 3.22
C ILE A 73 -3.68 11.14 2.71
N GLY A 74 -3.21 10.09 3.34
CA GLY A 74 -3.44 8.72 2.93
C GLY A 74 -4.90 8.32 2.98
N ILE A 75 -5.34 7.60 1.96
CA ILE A 75 -6.71 7.08 1.87
C ILE A 75 -6.69 5.58 2.14
N VAL A 76 -7.49 5.16 3.13
CA VAL A 76 -7.69 3.75 3.47
C VAL A 76 -8.67 3.12 2.49
N ILE A 77 -8.18 2.18 1.68
CA ILE A 77 -8.99 1.46 0.69
C ILE A 77 -9.39 0.04 1.13
N TYR A 78 -8.69 -0.52 2.12
CA TYR A 78 -8.99 -1.82 2.71
C TYR A 78 -8.51 -1.86 4.17
N ASN A 79 -9.32 -2.46 5.04
CA ASN A 79 -9.01 -2.65 6.45
C ASN A 79 -9.66 -3.94 6.96
N THR A 80 -8.84 -4.88 7.41
CA THR A 80 -9.25 -6.14 8.07
C THR A 80 -9.63 -5.89 9.52
N GLN A 81 -10.60 -5.00 9.77
CA GLN A 81 -11.32 -5.01 11.03
C GLN A 81 -12.15 -6.30 11.05
N ILE A 82 -11.61 -7.37 11.64
CA ILE A 82 -12.44 -8.51 12.03
C ILE A 82 -13.37 -7.99 13.12
N LYS A 83 -14.64 -7.77 12.78
CA LYS A 83 -15.72 -7.55 13.76
C LYS A 83 -15.96 -8.80 14.59
#